data_AF-A0A7S4EPB8-F1
#
_entry.id   AF-A0A7S4EPB8-F1
#
_cell.length_a   1.000
_cell.length_b   1.000
_cell.length_c   1.000
_cell.angle_alpha   90.00
_cell.angle_beta   90.00
_cell.angle_gamma   90.00
#
_symmetry.space_group_name_H-M   'P 1'
#
loop_
_entity.id
_entity.type
_entity.pdbx_description
1 polymer ?
#
loop_
_entity_poly.entity_id
_entity_poly.type
_entity_poly.pdbx_seq_one_letter_code
_entity_poly.pdbx_strand_id
1 'polypeptide(L)'
;RIESNRRLSTSTEIILMTVKIPEIIFKMAEAQQAKFEKEKLEVLKALPDEIKDLFGTIGFCLGEEDDDETDDEKGNSNKAAETGQHPPPFMQPILIVSPYDVRPKPVRDIYWMDAFTKAKRSKAKLKKLDYLVYVYGSDDPDDCYNFVAHEDFVTFEQGRASGFDVLPPTVAAKSESLRTSSENKLVRGIEEMKIDLVKTPEDRRKHGSPFLEAHEKLQAKE
;
A
#
# COMPACT_ATOMS: atom_id res chain seq x y z
N ARG A 1 -68.44 -55.62 -15.61
CA ARG A 1 -67.66 -55.22 -16.81
C ARG A 1 -67.16 -53.81 -16.50
N ILE A 2 -66.08 -53.66 -15.73
CA ILE A 2 -64.64 -53.61 -16.13
C ILE A 2 -64.39 -52.55 -17.21
N GLU A 3 -63.36 -51.73 -16.97
CA GLU A 3 -62.81 -50.59 -17.75
C GLU A 3 -63.23 -49.22 -17.19
N SER A 4 -62.35 -48.28 -16.88
CA SER A 4 -60.93 -48.17 -17.19
C SER A 4 -60.25 -47.22 -16.20
N ASN A 5 -59.14 -47.68 -15.63
CA ASN A 5 -58.17 -46.87 -14.92
C ASN A 5 -57.53 -45.86 -15.88
N ARG A 6 -57.69 -44.56 -15.62
CA ARG A 6 -56.81 -43.53 -16.18
C ARG A 6 -56.20 -42.73 -15.03
N ARG A 7 -55.16 -43.29 -14.42
CA ARG A 7 -54.21 -42.52 -13.60
C ARG A 7 -53.31 -41.76 -14.56
N LEU A 8 -53.53 -40.46 -14.70
CA LEU A 8 -52.53 -39.54 -15.25
C LEU A 8 -51.46 -39.36 -14.18
N SER A 9 -50.38 -40.14 -14.29
CA SER A 9 -49.12 -39.84 -13.61
C SER A 9 -48.45 -38.73 -14.39
N THR A 10 -48.68 -37.49 -13.99
CA THR A 10 -47.78 -36.38 -14.31
C THR A 10 -46.53 -36.59 -13.47
N SER A 11 -45.53 -37.26 -14.06
CA SER A 11 -44.16 -37.19 -13.58
C SER A 11 -43.72 -35.75 -13.73
N THR A 12 -43.75 -35.02 -12.63
CA THR A 12 -42.98 -33.78 -12.49
C THR A 12 -41.52 -34.21 -12.47
N GLU A 13 -40.91 -34.32 -13.65
CA GLU A 13 -39.45 -34.29 -13.78
C GLU A 13 -38.99 -32.93 -13.27
N ILE A 14 -38.75 -32.85 -11.97
CA ILE A 14 -37.87 -31.85 -11.40
C ILE A 14 -36.50 -32.25 -11.91
N ILE A 15 -36.14 -31.73 -13.09
CA ILE A 15 -34.77 -31.70 -13.57
C ILE A 15 -34.02 -30.90 -12.51
N LEU A 16 -33.42 -31.60 -11.54
CA LEU A 16 -32.35 -31.07 -10.74
C LEU A 16 -31.22 -30.78 -11.74
N MET A 17 -31.27 -29.60 -12.36
CA MET A 17 -30.07 -28.99 -12.92
C MET A 17 -29.16 -28.81 -11.72
N THR A 18 -28.33 -29.82 -11.49
CA THR A 18 -27.22 -29.76 -10.54
C THR A 18 -26.28 -28.73 -11.14
N VAL A 19 -26.57 -27.46 -10.90
CA VAL A 19 -25.68 -26.37 -11.25
C VAL A 19 -24.38 -26.74 -10.55
N LYS A 20 -23.35 -27.01 -11.34
CA LYS A 20 -22.01 -27.30 -10.85
C LYS A 20 -21.40 -26.01 -10.33
N ILE A 21 -21.98 -25.48 -9.25
CA ILE A 21 -21.63 -24.22 -8.62
C ILE A 21 -20.11 -24.15 -8.37
N PRO A 22 -19.42 -25.22 -7.93
CA PRO A 22 -17.95 -25.21 -7.82
C PRO A 22 -17.25 -24.96 -9.17
N GLU A 23 -17.60 -25.69 -10.24
CA GLU A 23 -16.96 -25.51 -11.57
C GLU A 23 -17.16 -24.10 -12.15
N ILE A 24 -18.29 -23.44 -11.85
CA ILE A 24 -18.56 -22.07 -12.27
C ILE A 24 -17.69 -21.08 -11.49
N ILE A 25 -17.57 -21.26 -10.17
CA ILE A 25 -16.74 -20.40 -9.31
C ILE A 25 -15.26 -20.51 -9.71
N PHE A 26 -14.74 -21.72 -9.95
CA PHE A 26 -13.37 -21.92 -10.43
C PHE A 26 -13.11 -21.20 -11.76
N LYS A 27 -13.99 -21.37 -12.76
CA LYS A 27 -13.85 -20.68 -14.06
C LYS A 27 -13.92 -19.15 -13.94
N MET A 28 -14.77 -18.64 -13.05
CA MET A 28 -14.84 -17.19 -12.78
C MET A 28 -13.56 -16.67 -12.13
N ALA A 29 -12.98 -17.42 -11.19
CA ALA A 29 -11.72 -17.07 -10.55
C ALA A 29 -10.55 -17.05 -11.55
N GLU A 30 -10.44 -18.06 -12.41
CA GLU A 30 -9.42 -18.11 -13.48
C GLU A 30 -9.55 -16.93 -14.46
N ALA A 31 -10.78 -16.61 -14.89
CA ALA A 31 -11.01 -15.48 -15.78
C ALA A 31 -10.65 -14.13 -15.12
N GLN A 32 -10.93 -13.98 -13.83
CA GLN A 32 -10.55 -12.78 -13.08
C GLN A 32 -9.04 -12.70 -12.85
N GLN A 33 -8.37 -13.82 -12.58
CA GLN A 33 -6.91 -13.88 -12.48
C GLN A 33 -6.24 -13.49 -13.80
N ALA A 34 -6.69 -14.07 -14.92
CA ALA A 34 -6.16 -13.74 -16.25
C ALA A 34 -6.38 -12.25 -16.60
N LYS A 35 -7.54 -11.69 -16.22
CA LYS A 35 -7.82 -10.26 -16.38
C LYS A 35 -6.87 -9.41 -15.53
N PHE A 36 -6.67 -9.78 -14.27
CA PHE A 36 -5.77 -9.08 -13.36
C PHE A 36 -4.32 -9.09 -13.87
N GLU A 37 -3.78 -10.25 -14.25
CA GLU A 37 -2.41 -10.36 -14.77
C GLU A 37 -2.22 -9.54 -16.05
N LYS A 38 -3.23 -9.51 -16.93
CA LYS A 38 -3.21 -8.67 -18.13
C LYS A 38 -3.17 -7.18 -17.77
N GLU A 39 -4.04 -6.73 -16.88
CA GLU A 39 -4.09 -5.32 -16.44
C GLU A 39 -2.78 -4.91 -15.75
N LYS A 40 -2.24 -5.78 -14.89
CA LYS A 40 -0.93 -5.63 -14.25
C LYS A 40 0.18 -5.43 -15.27
N LEU A 41 0.26 -6.32 -16.26
CA LEU A 41 1.26 -6.21 -17.33
C LEU A 41 1.10 -4.91 -18.13
N GLU A 42 -0.12 -4.50 -18.45
CA GLU A 42 -0.38 -3.27 -19.21
C GLU A 42 0.02 -2.01 -18.44
N VAL A 43 -0.27 -1.96 -17.13
CA VAL A 43 0.13 -0.85 -16.26
C VAL A 43 1.65 -0.79 -16.15
N LEU A 44 2.31 -1.90 -15.79
CA LEU A 44 3.76 -1.96 -15.64
C LEU A 44 4.49 -1.66 -16.95
N LYS A 45 3.96 -2.11 -18.09
CA LYS A 45 4.54 -1.80 -19.42
C LYS A 45 4.43 -0.31 -19.78
N ALA A 46 3.39 0.38 -19.31
CA ALA A 46 3.19 1.78 -19.60
C ALA A 46 4.08 2.71 -18.75
N LEU A 47 4.53 2.25 -17.58
CA LEU A 47 5.44 3.02 -16.73
C LEU A 47 6.81 3.22 -17.39
N PRO A 48 7.41 4.43 -17.26
CA PRO A 48 8.78 4.68 -17.69
C PRO A 48 9.76 3.72 -16.98
N ASP A 49 10.81 3.30 -17.69
CA ASP A 49 11.84 2.43 -17.13
C ASP A 49 12.50 3.08 -15.90
N GLU A 50 12.69 4.40 -15.94
CA GLU A 50 13.30 5.16 -14.84
C GLU A 50 12.51 5.07 -13.52
N ILE A 51 11.19 4.85 -13.59
CA ILE A 51 10.34 4.66 -12.39
C ILE A 51 10.41 3.21 -11.93
N LYS A 52 10.41 2.25 -12.87
CA LYS A 52 10.45 0.82 -12.54
C LYS A 52 11.77 0.42 -11.89
N ASP A 53 12.86 1.00 -12.36
CA ASP A 53 14.20 0.76 -11.82
C ASP A 53 14.35 1.25 -10.37
N LEU A 54 13.43 2.10 -9.89
CA LEU A 54 13.39 2.57 -8.50
C LEU A 54 12.62 1.64 -7.57
N PHE A 55 11.86 0.66 -8.06
CA PHE A 55 11.16 -0.27 -7.17
C PHE A 55 12.14 -1.06 -6.30
N GLY A 56 11.84 -1.14 -5.01
CA GLY A 56 12.73 -1.73 -4.01
C GLY A 56 13.87 -0.79 -3.55
N THR A 57 13.90 0.46 -4.02
CA THR A 57 14.92 1.45 -3.61
C THR A 57 14.54 2.06 -2.26
N ILE A 58 15.48 2.00 -1.32
CA ILE A 58 15.37 2.63 -0.01
C ILE A 58 15.85 4.09 -0.12
N GLY A 59 15.18 4.99 0.59
CA GLY A 59 15.58 6.38 0.73
C GLY A 59 14.97 7.01 1.97
N PHE A 60 14.88 8.33 1.97
CA PHE A 60 14.33 9.12 3.06
C PHE A 60 13.41 10.20 2.52
N CYS A 61 12.43 10.60 3.32
CA CYS A 61 11.61 11.79 3.07
C CYS A 61 11.38 12.53 4.40
N LEU A 62 10.79 13.72 4.34
CA LEU A 62 10.34 14.39 5.56
C LEU A 62 9.31 13.52 6.28
N GLY A 63 9.48 13.33 7.59
CA GLY A 63 8.50 12.69 8.44
C GLY A 63 7.29 13.59 8.67
N GLU A 64 6.13 12.97 8.90
CA GLU A 64 4.94 13.66 9.36
C GLU A 64 5.21 14.17 10.79
N GLU A 65 4.91 15.44 11.04
CA GLU A 65 4.90 15.97 12.39
C GLU A 65 3.69 15.38 13.12
N ASP A 66 3.86 15.06 14.41
CA ASP A 66 2.73 14.75 15.27
C ASP A 66 1.92 16.07 15.36
N ASP A 67 0.93 16.24 14.47
CA ASP A 67 -0.12 17.26 14.61
C ASP A 67 -0.93 16.84 15.84
N ASP A 68 -0.38 17.13 17.02
CA ASP A 68 -1.10 17.09 18.28
C ASP A 68 -2.20 18.16 18.17
N GLU A 69 -3.32 17.79 17.56
CA GLU A 69 -4.59 18.52 17.60
C GLU A 69 -5.03 18.58 19.07
N THR A 70 -4.46 19.51 19.84
CA THR A 70 -5.22 20.11 20.91
C THR A 70 -6.35 20.88 20.24
N ASP A 71 -7.51 20.23 20.16
CA ASP A 71 -8.83 20.84 19.94
C ASP A 71 -9.12 21.87 21.04
N ASP A 72 -8.36 22.97 21.06
CA ASP A 72 -8.75 24.18 21.77
C ASP A 72 -9.73 24.93 20.86
N GLU A 73 -10.98 24.44 20.88
CA GLU A 73 -12.14 25.26 20.55
C GLU A 73 -12.14 26.51 21.44
N LYS A 74 -11.53 27.59 20.95
CA LYS A 74 -12.02 28.97 21.15
C LYS A 74 -11.24 29.94 20.30
N GLY A 75 -11.95 30.50 19.33
CA GLY A 75 -11.48 31.58 18.49
C GLY A 75 -10.87 32.73 19.29
N ASN A 76 -9.65 33.07 18.92
CA ASN A 76 -9.26 34.46 18.81
C ASN A 76 -8.14 34.58 17.76
N SER A 77 -8.51 35.01 16.57
CA SER A 77 -7.60 35.42 15.51
C SER A 77 -6.85 36.67 15.95
N ASN A 78 -5.73 36.48 16.64
CA ASN A 78 -4.55 37.36 16.71
C ASN A 78 -3.65 36.84 17.83
N LYS A 79 -2.77 35.90 17.51
CA LYS A 79 -1.59 35.67 18.34
C LYS A 79 -0.40 35.42 17.42
N ALA A 80 0.58 36.29 17.61
CA ALA A 80 1.82 36.32 16.88
C ALA A 80 2.53 34.97 16.94
N ALA A 81 3.14 34.62 15.81
CA ALA A 81 4.18 33.63 15.71
C ALA A 81 5.35 34.01 16.64
N GLU A 82 5.30 33.55 17.88
CA GLU A 82 6.42 33.59 18.83
C GLU A 82 6.90 32.16 19.09
N THR A 83 7.90 31.77 18.30
CA THR A 83 9.00 30.86 18.71
C THR A 83 8.60 29.65 19.57
N GLY A 84 7.75 28.77 19.05
CA GLY A 84 7.75 27.36 19.46
C GLY A 84 8.88 26.65 18.73
N GLN A 85 9.94 26.27 19.44
CA GLN A 85 11.01 25.43 18.88
C GLN A 85 10.45 24.02 18.63
N HIS A 86 9.67 23.85 17.57
CA HIS A 86 9.43 22.52 17.04
C HIS A 86 10.80 22.01 16.55
N PRO A 87 11.27 20.85 17.05
CA PRO A 87 12.47 20.24 16.50
C PRO A 87 12.24 20.06 14.99
N PRO A 88 13.26 20.30 14.15
CA PRO A 88 13.11 20.14 12.71
C PRO A 88 12.60 18.71 12.42
N PRO A 89 11.68 18.55 11.45
CA PRO A 89 11.09 17.25 11.15
C PRO A 89 12.19 16.24 10.86
N PHE A 90 12.13 15.09 11.52
CA PHE A 90 13.08 14.01 11.27
C PHE A 90 12.87 13.45 9.87
N MET A 91 13.95 12.96 9.28
CA MET A 91 13.88 12.26 8.00
C MET A 91 13.44 10.81 8.24
N GLN A 92 12.32 10.42 7.67
CA GLN A 92 11.75 9.09 7.81
C GLN A 92 12.29 8.16 6.71
N PRO A 93 12.80 6.97 7.06
CA PRO A 93 13.17 5.98 6.08
C PRO A 93 11.93 5.47 5.31
N ILE A 94 12.08 5.36 3.99
CA ILE A 94 11.03 4.91 3.06
C ILE A 94 11.56 3.89 2.06
N LEU A 95 10.66 3.10 1.47
CA LEU A 95 10.92 2.17 0.37
C LEU A 95 9.99 2.49 -0.79
N ILE A 96 10.52 2.73 -1.99
CA ILE A 96 9.69 2.84 -3.20
C ILE A 96 9.18 1.45 -3.56
N VAL A 97 7.86 1.28 -3.67
CA VAL A 97 7.21 -0.02 -3.90
C VAL A 97 6.47 -0.05 -5.23
N SER A 98 6.31 -1.24 -5.81
CA SER A 98 5.38 -1.41 -6.92
C SER A 98 3.96 -1.21 -6.42
N PRO A 99 3.03 -0.61 -7.20
CA PRO A 99 1.62 -0.61 -6.85
C PRO A 99 1.06 -2.01 -6.62
N TYR A 100 1.66 -3.05 -7.23
CA TYR A 100 1.23 -4.44 -7.07
C TYR A 100 1.87 -5.17 -5.89
N ASP A 101 2.75 -4.51 -5.14
CA ASP A 101 3.24 -4.98 -3.84
C ASP A 101 2.40 -4.38 -2.69
N VAL A 102 1.38 -3.58 -3.03
CA VAL A 102 0.49 -2.89 -2.10
C VAL A 102 -0.89 -3.52 -2.15
N ARG A 103 -1.56 -3.55 -0.98
CA ARG A 103 -2.92 -4.06 -0.86
C ARG A 103 -3.88 -3.31 -1.81
N PRO A 104 -4.87 -4.00 -2.40
CA PRO A 104 -5.72 -3.44 -3.45
C PRO A 104 -6.42 -2.14 -3.09
N LYS A 105 -6.99 -2.00 -1.90
CA LYS A 105 -7.77 -0.83 -1.51
C LYS A 105 -7.33 -0.29 -0.14
N PRO A 106 -7.37 1.04 0.05
CA PRO A 106 -7.69 2.07 -0.95
C PRO A 106 -6.47 2.50 -1.80
N VAL A 107 -5.25 2.31 -1.31
CA VAL A 107 -4.02 2.93 -1.83
C VAL A 107 -3.77 2.62 -3.31
N ARG A 108 -3.78 1.35 -3.70
CA ARG A 108 -3.51 0.94 -5.08
C ARG A 108 -4.65 1.29 -6.03
N ASP A 109 -5.81 0.70 -5.82
CA ASP A 109 -6.92 0.69 -6.79
C ASP A 109 -7.63 2.05 -6.88
N ILE A 110 -7.55 2.88 -5.83
CA ILE A 110 -8.21 4.19 -5.81
C ILE A 110 -7.19 5.29 -6.07
N TYR A 111 -6.24 5.49 -5.15
CA TYR A 111 -5.37 6.67 -5.19
C TYR A 111 -4.31 6.56 -6.29
N TRP A 112 -3.54 5.48 -6.30
CA TRP A 112 -2.45 5.33 -7.27
C TRP A 112 -2.99 5.14 -8.70
N MET A 113 -4.01 4.30 -8.89
CA MET A 113 -4.59 4.06 -10.22
C MET A 113 -5.27 5.30 -10.82
N ASP A 114 -5.88 6.16 -9.99
CA ASP A 114 -6.44 7.44 -10.46
C ASP A 114 -5.31 8.40 -10.90
N ALA A 115 -4.27 8.55 -10.08
CA ALA A 115 -3.08 9.34 -10.42
C ALA A 115 -2.41 8.84 -11.71
N PHE A 116 -2.20 7.52 -11.83
CA PHE A 116 -1.67 6.87 -13.02
C PHE A 116 -2.55 7.13 -14.24
N THR A 117 -3.88 6.97 -14.14
CA THR A 117 -4.80 7.16 -15.28
C THR A 117 -4.81 8.61 -15.76
N LYS A 118 -4.73 9.57 -14.84
CA LYS A 118 -4.58 11.00 -15.15
C LYS A 118 -3.24 11.28 -15.83
N ALA A 119 -2.16 10.66 -15.37
CA ALA A 119 -0.82 10.85 -15.90
C ALA A 119 -0.59 10.13 -17.24
N LYS A 120 -1.18 8.94 -17.46
CA LYS A 120 -1.01 8.09 -18.67
C LYS A 120 -1.35 8.82 -19.96
N ARG A 121 -2.21 9.85 -19.90
CA ARG A 121 -2.55 10.72 -21.06
C ARG A 121 -1.36 11.55 -21.57
N SER A 122 -0.28 11.69 -20.78
CA SER A 122 0.92 12.44 -21.15
C SER A 122 2.18 11.77 -20.59
N LYS A 123 3.10 11.37 -21.47
CA LYS A 123 4.38 10.77 -21.08
C LYS A 123 5.18 11.67 -20.13
N ALA A 124 5.09 12.99 -20.30
CA ALA A 124 5.75 13.96 -19.42
C ALA A 124 5.16 13.97 -18.01
N LYS A 125 3.83 13.80 -17.87
CA LYS A 125 3.18 13.68 -16.56
C LYS A 125 3.50 12.35 -15.89
N LEU A 126 3.61 11.28 -16.68
CA LEU A 126 3.94 9.96 -16.15
C LEU A 126 5.33 9.89 -15.53
N LYS A 127 6.29 10.66 -16.05
CA LYS A 127 7.63 10.82 -15.43
C LYS A 127 7.62 11.62 -14.13
N LYS A 128 6.55 12.38 -13.88
CA LYS A 128 6.34 13.19 -12.67
C LYS A 128 5.31 12.54 -11.73
N LEU A 129 4.99 11.26 -11.95
CA LEU A 129 4.11 10.55 -11.04
C LEU A 129 4.85 10.38 -9.72
N ASP A 130 4.22 10.81 -8.62
CA ASP A 130 4.79 10.67 -7.29
C ASP A 130 5.11 9.20 -6.99
N TYR A 131 6.16 9.00 -6.20
CA TYR A 131 6.56 7.66 -5.79
C TYR A 131 5.56 7.12 -4.77
N LEU A 132 5.02 5.94 -5.05
CA LEU A 132 4.33 5.15 -4.03
C LEU A 132 5.40 4.55 -3.12
N VAL A 133 5.35 4.90 -1.84
CA VAL A 133 6.34 4.46 -0.87
C VAL A 133 5.68 3.72 0.27
N TYR A 134 6.40 2.77 0.85
CA TYR A 134 6.13 2.31 2.20
C TYR A 134 6.99 3.12 3.17
N VAL A 135 6.37 3.62 4.25
CA VAL A 135 7.00 4.33 5.36
C VAL A 135 7.44 3.34 6.45
N TYR A 136 8.75 3.11 6.59
CA TYR A 136 9.28 2.16 7.60
C TYR A 136 8.83 2.57 9.02
N GLY A 137 8.58 1.58 9.88
CA GLY A 137 8.24 1.79 11.29
C GLY A 137 6.76 2.12 11.57
N SER A 138 5.93 2.21 10.53
CA SER A 138 4.47 2.26 10.68
C SER A 138 3.97 0.97 11.31
N ASP A 139 3.21 1.08 12.38
CA ASP A 139 2.52 -0.02 13.05
C ASP A 139 1.11 -0.24 12.52
N ASP A 140 0.52 0.75 11.85
CA ASP A 140 -0.73 0.61 11.13
C ASP A 140 -0.48 0.18 9.67
N PRO A 141 -1.00 -0.99 9.24
CA PRO A 141 -0.98 -1.42 7.85
C PRO A 141 -1.73 -0.49 6.88
N ASP A 142 -2.68 0.31 7.37
CA ASP A 142 -3.47 1.24 6.56
C ASP A 142 -2.71 2.57 6.31
N ASP A 143 -1.81 2.98 7.22
CA ASP A 143 -0.98 4.20 7.11
C ASP A 143 0.49 3.93 6.73
N CYS A 144 0.84 2.68 6.43
CA CYS A 144 2.22 2.35 6.05
C CYS A 144 2.58 2.75 4.62
N TYR A 145 1.63 3.25 3.81
CA TYR A 145 1.88 3.69 2.44
C TYR A 145 1.59 5.18 2.25
N ASN A 146 2.46 5.88 1.53
CA ASN A 146 2.30 7.30 1.22
C ASN A 146 2.77 7.60 -0.22
N PHE A 147 2.57 8.85 -0.67
CA PHE A 147 3.02 9.35 -1.96
C PHE A 147 4.06 10.45 -1.74
N VAL A 148 5.26 10.27 -2.31
CA VAL A 148 6.37 11.20 -2.15
C VAL A 148 6.74 11.81 -3.49
N ALA A 149 6.78 13.14 -3.54
CA ALA A 149 7.22 13.86 -4.72
C ALA A 149 8.71 13.59 -4.99
N HIS A 150 9.12 13.70 -6.25
CA HIS A 150 10.50 13.38 -6.66
C HIS A 150 11.54 14.27 -5.99
N GLU A 151 11.16 15.51 -5.69
CA GLU A 151 12.01 16.53 -5.06
C GLU A 151 12.16 16.32 -3.55
N ASP A 152 11.20 15.65 -2.91
CA ASP A 152 11.24 15.34 -1.47
C ASP A 152 11.91 14.00 -1.18
N PHE A 153 12.21 13.22 -2.22
CA PHE A 153 12.92 11.96 -2.09
C PHE A 153 14.43 12.18 -1.98
N VAL A 154 14.99 11.77 -0.84
CA VAL A 154 16.43 11.73 -0.60
C VAL A 154 16.93 10.30 -0.78
N THR A 155 17.92 10.11 -1.65
CA THR A 155 18.51 8.77 -1.87
C THR A 155 19.16 8.24 -0.60
N PHE A 156 19.26 6.90 -0.46
CA PHE A 156 19.90 6.30 0.70
C PHE A 156 21.32 6.83 0.95
N GLU A 157 22.14 6.97 -0.09
CA GLU A 157 23.52 7.45 0.04
C GLU A 157 23.60 8.91 0.51
N GLN A 158 22.72 9.78 0.00
CA GLN A 158 22.63 11.17 0.45
C GLN A 158 22.15 11.27 1.89
N GLY A 159 21.13 10.47 2.25
CA GLY A 159 20.59 10.46 3.60
C GLY A 159 21.61 9.92 4.61
N ARG A 160 22.34 8.86 4.25
CA ARG A 160 23.43 8.31 5.04
C ARG A 160 24.57 9.31 5.25
N ALA A 161 24.98 10.01 4.19
CA ALA A 161 25.98 11.07 4.30
C ALA A 161 25.53 12.21 5.24
N SER A 162 24.21 12.40 5.37
CA SER A 162 23.58 13.40 6.25
C SER A 162 23.25 12.84 7.64
N GLY A 163 23.50 11.55 7.89
CA GLY A 163 23.25 10.86 9.16
C GLY A 163 21.80 10.44 9.40
N PHE A 164 20.95 10.39 8.37
CA PHE A 164 19.53 10.00 8.49
C PHE A 164 19.34 8.50 8.75
N ASP A 165 20.36 7.67 8.50
CA ASP A 165 20.35 6.22 8.77
C ASP A 165 20.66 5.88 10.25
N VAL A 166 20.96 6.90 11.06
CA VAL A 166 21.30 6.78 12.47
C VAL A 166 20.30 7.57 13.31
N LEU A 167 19.91 7.00 14.46
CA LEU A 167 19.03 7.69 15.38
C LEU A 167 19.67 8.98 15.91
N PRO A 168 18.93 10.11 15.92
CA PRO A 168 19.41 11.33 16.56
C PRO A 168 19.79 11.05 18.02
N PRO A 169 20.90 11.61 18.54
CA PRO A 169 21.36 11.36 19.90
C PRO A 169 20.29 11.66 20.97
N THR A 170 19.45 12.66 20.72
CA THR A 170 18.32 13.04 21.58
C THR A 170 17.29 11.93 21.71
N VAL A 171 16.97 11.24 20.61
CA VAL A 171 16.02 10.12 20.58
C VAL A 171 16.66 8.86 21.15
N ALA A 172 17.92 8.61 20.81
CA ALA A 172 18.68 7.44 21.26
C ALA A 172 18.87 7.42 22.79
N ALA A 173 19.01 8.59 23.43
CA ALA A 173 19.15 8.72 24.88
C ALA A 173 17.83 8.54 25.65
N LYS A 174 16.67 8.71 25.00
CA LYS A 174 15.35 8.52 25.64
C LYS A 174 15.04 7.03 25.79
N SER A 175 14.42 6.65 26.91
CA SER A 175 13.77 5.35 27.05
C SER A 175 12.49 5.31 26.22
N GLU A 176 12.04 4.11 25.83
CA GLU A 176 10.83 3.90 25.02
C GLU A 176 9.59 4.63 25.58
N SER A 177 9.40 4.57 26.90
CA SER A 177 8.29 5.25 27.60
C SER A 177 8.34 6.78 27.58
N LEU A 178 9.47 7.38 27.20
CA LEU A 178 9.70 8.82 27.13
C LEU A 178 9.74 9.33 25.68
N ARG A 179 9.64 8.45 24.69
CA ARG A 179 9.62 8.80 23.28
C ARG A 179 8.20 9.17 22.85
N THR A 180 8.10 10.14 21.94
CA THR A 180 6.84 10.45 21.25
C THR A 180 6.44 9.31 20.30
N SER A 181 5.23 9.38 19.74
CA SER A 181 4.77 8.42 18.73
C SER A 181 5.69 8.45 17.50
N SER A 182 5.94 9.64 16.96
CA SER A 182 6.90 9.87 15.86
C SER A 182 8.31 9.33 16.16
N GLU A 183 8.84 9.52 17.37
CA GLU A 183 10.15 8.99 17.76
C GLU A 183 10.17 7.47 17.81
N ASN A 184 9.12 6.83 18.31
CA ASN A 184 9.00 5.37 18.29
C ASN A 184 8.86 4.84 16.85
N LYS A 185 8.09 5.50 15.98
CA LYS A 185 7.99 5.20 14.55
C LYS A 185 9.36 5.32 13.86
N LEU A 186 10.16 6.35 14.17
CA LEU A 186 11.51 6.50 13.64
C LEU A 186 12.45 5.38 14.09
N VAL A 187 12.45 5.03 15.38
CA VAL A 187 13.27 3.93 15.93
C VAL A 187 12.97 2.62 15.21
N ARG A 188 11.70 2.21 15.16
CA ARG A 188 11.27 1.01 14.42
C ARG A 188 11.65 1.12 12.95
N GLY A 189 11.46 2.29 12.37
CA GLY A 189 11.71 2.50 10.94
C GLY A 189 13.18 2.29 10.56
N ILE A 190 14.11 2.80 11.37
CA ILE A 190 15.55 2.59 11.16
C ILE A 190 15.92 1.11 11.33
N GLU A 191 15.33 0.41 12.30
CA GLU A 191 15.58 -1.02 12.53
C GLU A 191 15.07 -1.88 11.37
N GLU A 192 13.83 -1.67 10.94
CA GLU A 192 13.25 -2.38 9.79
C GLU A 192 14.02 -2.11 8.49
N MET A 193 14.40 -0.85 8.24
CA MET A 193 15.21 -0.47 7.09
C MET A 193 16.53 -1.25 7.07
N LYS A 194 17.20 -1.40 8.23
CA LYS A 194 18.45 -2.17 8.33
C LYS A 194 18.27 -3.65 8.01
N ILE A 195 17.12 -4.23 8.38
CA ILE A 195 16.77 -5.62 8.02
C ILE A 195 16.57 -5.76 6.50
N ASP A 196 16.00 -4.75 5.85
CA ASP A 196 15.76 -4.77 4.40
C ASP A 196 17.00 -4.38 3.57
N LEU A 197 17.92 -3.61 4.13
CA LEU A 197 19.18 -3.24 3.45
C LEU A 197 20.04 -4.45 3.08
N VAL A 198 19.97 -5.55 3.85
CA VAL A 198 20.70 -6.79 3.53
C VAL A 198 20.01 -7.66 2.48
N LYS A 199 18.80 -7.30 2.05
CA LYS A 199 18.02 -7.99 1.02
C LYS A 199 18.23 -7.34 -0.35
N THR A 200 17.98 -8.09 -1.41
CA THR A 200 17.90 -7.53 -2.76
C THR A 200 16.66 -6.65 -2.90
N PRO A 201 16.64 -5.66 -3.81
CA PRO A 201 15.47 -4.80 -4.03
C PRO A 201 14.16 -5.56 -4.20
N GLU A 202 14.18 -6.69 -4.90
CA GLU A 202 13.01 -7.53 -5.19
C GLU A 202 12.51 -8.31 -3.97
N ASP A 203 13.34 -8.49 -2.94
CA ASP A 203 13.02 -9.23 -1.71
C ASP A 203 12.71 -8.31 -0.53
N ARG A 204 12.91 -7.00 -0.69
CA ARG A 204 12.55 -6.02 0.33
C ARG A 204 11.04 -6.00 0.54
N ARG A 205 10.67 -5.95 1.82
CA ARG A 205 9.31 -5.78 2.32
C ARG A 205 8.18 -6.57 1.63
N LYS A 206 8.44 -7.84 1.34
CA LYS A 206 7.40 -8.88 1.29
C LYS A 206 6.90 -9.14 2.73
N HIS A 207 6.09 -8.25 3.31
CA HIS A 207 5.55 -8.43 4.65
C HIS A 207 4.59 -9.63 4.69
N GLY A 208 5.03 -10.73 5.28
CA GLY A 208 4.15 -11.83 5.69
C GLY A 208 3.26 -12.37 4.57
N SER A 209 2.08 -12.88 4.96
CA SER A 209 1.15 -13.56 4.06
C SER A 209 0.76 -12.67 2.88
N PRO A 210 0.84 -13.17 1.63
CA PRO A 210 0.38 -12.42 0.46
C PRO A 210 -1.06 -11.94 0.68
N PHE A 211 -1.33 -10.68 0.35
CA PHE A 211 -2.70 -10.17 0.42
C PHE A 211 -3.53 -10.81 -0.68
N LEU A 212 -4.76 -11.19 -0.34
CA LEU A 212 -5.65 -11.82 -1.31
C LEU A 212 -6.16 -10.77 -2.30
N GLU A 213 -5.86 -11.00 -3.57
CA GLU A 213 -6.53 -10.33 -4.69
C GLU A 213 -8.01 -10.70 -4.74
N ALA A 214 -8.81 -9.90 -5.45
CA ALA A 214 -10.24 -10.14 -5.56
C ALA A 214 -10.60 -11.54 -6.09
N HIS A 215 -9.79 -12.07 -7.02
CA HIS A 215 -9.97 -13.41 -7.57
C HIS A 215 -9.61 -14.53 -6.57
N GLU A 216 -8.62 -14.30 -5.71
CA GLU A 216 -8.20 -15.26 -4.68
C GLU A 216 -9.22 -15.32 -3.52
N LYS A 217 -9.87 -14.19 -3.20
CA LYS A 217 -10.97 -14.13 -2.22
C LYS A 217 -12.20 -14.95 -2.64
N LEU A 218 -12.41 -15.15 -3.95
CA LEU A 218 -13.50 -16.01 -4.43
C LEU A 218 -13.19 -17.49 -4.19
N GLN A 219 -11.92 -17.87 -4.24
CA GLN A 219 -11.47 -19.24 -3.98
C GLN A 219 -11.38 -19.54 -2.47
N ALA A 220 -10.99 -18.56 -1.65
CA ALA A 220 -10.83 -18.72 -0.20
C ALA A 220 -12.13 -18.72 0.62
N LYS A 221 -13.31 -18.60 -0.01
CA LYS A 221 -14.62 -18.65 0.65
C LYS A 221 -15.25 -20.06 0.67
N GLU A 222 -14.52 -21.08 0.23
CA GLU A 222 -14.82 -22.51 0.48
C GLU A 222 -14.27 -22.96 1.84
#